data_AF-A0A0V0HEI0-F1
#
_entry.id   AF-A0A0V0HEI0-F1
#
_cell.length_a   1.000
_cell.length_b   1.000
_cell.length_c   1.000
_cell.angle_alpha   90.00
_cell.angle_beta   90.00
_cell.angle_gamma   90.00
#
_symmetry.space_group_name_H-M   'P 1'
#
loop_
_entity.id
_entity.type
_entity.pdbx_description
1 polymer ?
#
loop_
_entity_poly.entity_id
_entity_poly.type
_entity_poly.pdbx_seq_one_letter_code
_entity_poly.pdbx_strand_id
1 'polypeptide(L)'
;MAPQVMREHWRTYIAEEDFKFIASNGLNAVRIPIGWWIASDPTPPKPYVGGSLHALDNAFLWARKYGLKVIIDLHAAPGSQNPWEHSSNRDGTIEWGKTDDTIQQTVEVIDFLTARYAKNPSLYAVELINEPLAPEVTLDMVKKLYQDGYNAVRKHSSTAYVVMSNRLGSPDATVAFDICKWLKG
;
A
#
# COMPACT_ATOMS: atom_id res chain seq x y z
N MET A 1 -11.07 3.42 -24.22
CA MET A 1 -12.18 3.03 -23.32
C MET A 1 -11.72 2.90 -21.87
N ALA A 2 -10.78 2.00 -21.53
CA ALA A 2 -10.35 1.79 -20.13
C ALA A 2 -9.90 3.07 -19.39
N PRO A 3 -9.10 3.99 -19.99
CA PRO A 3 -8.72 5.23 -19.30
C PRO A 3 -9.88 6.15 -18.93
N GLN A 4 -10.91 6.22 -19.77
CA GLN A 4 -12.09 7.04 -19.51
C GLN A 4 -12.95 6.42 -18.41
N VAL A 5 -13.16 5.10 -18.45
CA VAL A 5 -13.94 4.36 -17.46
C VAL A 5 -13.29 4.47 -16.08
N MET A 6 -11.98 4.24 -15.98
CA MET A 6 -11.27 4.32 -14.69
C MET A 6 -11.24 5.74 -14.12
N ARG A 7 -11.04 6.77 -14.97
CA ARG A 7 -11.10 8.16 -14.50
C ARG A 7 -12.48 8.53 -13.98
N GLU A 8 -13.55 8.08 -14.63
CA GLU A 8 -14.90 8.31 -14.11
C GLU A 8 -15.10 7.56 -12.79
N HIS A 9 -14.70 6.30 -12.71
CA HIS A 9 -14.76 5.51 -11.48
C HIS A 9 -14.06 6.20 -10.31
N TRP A 10 -12.80 6.64 -10.46
CA TRP A 10 -12.09 7.35 -9.39
C TRP A 10 -12.70 8.71 -9.03
N ARG A 11 -13.46 9.33 -9.94
CA ARG A 11 -14.14 10.60 -9.69
C ARG A 11 -15.45 10.44 -8.92
N THR A 12 -16.13 9.30 -9.06
CA THR A 12 -17.51 9.14 -8.57
C THR A 12 -17.71 8.01 -7.57
N TYR A 13 -16.78 7.05 -7.46
CA TYR A 13 -16.97 5.89 -6.58
C TYR A 13 -16.77 6.23 -5.11
N ILE A 14 -15.74 7.02 -4.80
CA ILE A 14 -15.52 7.63 -3.49
C ILE A 14 -15.23 9.12 -3.72
N ALA A 15 -16.07 9.97 -3.16
CA ALA A 15 -16.02 11.42 -3.28
C ALA A 15 -15.85 12.08 -1.90
N GLU A 16 -15.83 13.41 -1.89
CA GLU A 16 -15.68 14.20 -0.67
C GLU A 16 -16.81 13.92 0.35
N GLU A 17 -18.02 13.73 -0.16
CA GLU A 17 -19.22 13.45 0.62
C GLU A 17 -19.06 12.16 1.44
N ASP A 18 -18.35 11.16 0.93
CA ASP A 18 -18.08 9.91 1.65
C ASP A 18 -17.14 10.15 2.84
N PHE A 19 -16.10 10.97 2.68
CA PHE A 19 -15.20 11.35 3.78
C PHE A 19 -15.93 12.16 4.85
N LYS A 20 -16.81 13.08 4.44
CA LYS A 20 -17.69 13.81 5.36
C LYS A 20 -18.61 12.86 6.11
N PHE A 21 -19.20 11.89 5.42
CA PHE A 21 -20.09 10.90 6.01
C PHE A 21 -19.34 10.04 7.04
N ILE A 22 -18.17 9.49 6.68
CA ILE A 22 -17.31 8.71 7.57
C ILE A 22 -17.01 9.47 8.87
N ALA A 23 -16.55 10.72 8.74
CA ALA A 23 -16.23 11.56 9.90
C ALA A 23 -17.47 11.90 10.75
N SER A 24 -18.60 12.20 10.11
CA SER A 24 -19.85 12.56 10.80
C SER A 24 -20.45 11.38 11.57
N ASN A 25 -20.11 10.15 11.20
CA ASN A 25 -20.50 8.92 11.91
C ASN A 25 -19.48 8.48 12.98
N GLY A 26 -18.51 9.33 13.32
CA GLY A 26 -17.56 9.09 14.42
C GLY A 26 -16.38 8.19 14.09
N LEU A 27 -16.22 7.78 12.82
CA LEU A 27 -15.00 7.11 12.36
C LEU A 27 -13.87 8.15 12.21
N ASN A 28 -12.63 7.74 12.49
CA ASN A 28 -11.48 8.63 12.59
C ASN A 28 -10.33 8.30 11.62
N ALA A 29 -10.44 7.21 10.86
CA ALA A 29 -9.43 6.76 9.92
C ALA A 29 -10.03 6.04 8.71
N VAL A 30 -9.31 6.06 7.59
CA VAL A 30 -9.58 5.27 6.39
C VAL A 30 -8.33 4.48 6.01
N ARG A 31 -8.51 3.24 5.55
CA ARG A 31 -7.46 2.42 4.92
C ARG A 31 -7.69 2.42 3.42
N ILE A 32 -6.70 2.81 2.65
CA ILE A 32 -6.82 3.01 1.20
C ILE A 32 -5.91 2.01 0.46
N PRO A 33 -6.48 0.92 -0.09
CA PRO A 33 -5.78 -0.02 -0.95
C PRO A 33 -5.31 0.65 -2.25
N ILE A 34 -4.06 0.42 -2.61
CA ILE A 34 -3.45 0.90 -3.86
C ILE A 34 -2.60 -0.17 -4.52
N GLY A 35 -2.45 -0.09 -5.83
CA GLY A 35 -1.53 -0.96 -6.58
C GLY A 35 -0.22 -0.24 -6.93
N TRP A 36 0.86 -1.02 -7.04
CA TRP A 36 2.22 -0.53 -7.31
C TRP A 36 2.33 0.43 -8.50
N TRP A 37 1.49 0.24 -9.52
CA TRP A 37 1.49 1.06 -10.74
C TRP A 37 1.19 2.54 -10.47
N ILE A 38 0.63 2.88 -9.31
CA ILE A 38 0.38 4.27 -8.88
C ILE A 38 1.65 5.13 -8.89
N ALA A 39 2.83 4.53 -8.64
CA ALA A 39 4.11 5.23 -8.65
C ALA A 39 4.55 5.64 -10.08
N SER A 40 3.94 5.07 -11.11
CA SER A 40 4.20 5.38 -12.51
C SER A 40 3.16 6.32 -13.14
N ASP A 41 2.27 6.92 -12.34
CA ASP A 41 1.32 7.91 -12.83
C ASP A 41 2.02 9.14 -13.43
N PRO A 42 1.46 9.76 -14.49
CA PRO A 42 0.16 9.46 -15.13
C PRO A 42 0.22 8.40 -16.23
N THR A 43 1.37 7.75 -16.44
CA THR A 43 1.61 6.81 -17.55
C THR A 43 2.12 5.45 -17.04
N PRO A 44 1.32 4.72 -16.25
CA PRO A 44 1.72 3.41 -15.78
C PRO A 44 1.87 2.41 -16.94
N PRO A 45 2.65 1.33 -16.74
CA PRO A 45 2.80 0.30 -17.75
C PRO A 45 1.45 -0.34 -18.07
N LYS A 46 1.23 -0.66 -19.35
CA LYS A 46 0.05 -1.42 -19.75
C LYS A 46 0.05 -2.76 -19.02
N PRO A 47 -1.13 -3.25 -18.57
CA PRO A 47 -2.47 -2.78 -18.89
C PRO A 47 -3.06 -1.76 -17.91
N TYR A 48 -2.26 -1.27 -16.96
CA TYR A 48 -2.71 -0.30 -15.96
C TYR A 48 -2.99 1.06 -16.59
N VAL A 49 -3.82 1.84 -15.90
CA VAL A 49 -4.31 3.14 -16.34
C VAL A 49 -3.88 4.18 -15.32
N GLY A 50 -3.45 5.34 -15.79
CA GLY A 50 -3.06 6.43 -14.90
C GLY A 50 -4.23 7.27 -14.39
N GLY A 51 -4.08 7.82 -13.18
CA GLY A 51 -5.05 8.70 -12.52
C GLY A 51 -5.33 8.35 -11.06
N SER A 52 -4.89 7.19 -10.58
CA SER A 52 -5.09 6.76 -9.19
C SER A 52 -4.31 7.62 -8.20
N LEU A 53 -3.16 8.20 -8.59
CA LEU A 53 -2.39 9.10 -7.74
C LEU A 53 -3.16 10.39 -7.44
N HIS A 54 -3.84 10.95 -8.45
CA HIS A 54 -4.69 12.12 -8.27
C HIS A 54 -5.89 11.83 -7.37
N ALA A 55 -6.47 10.63 -7.47
CA ALA A 55 -7.53 10.19 -6.57
C ALA A 55 -7.04 10.08 -5.11
N LEU A 56 -5.85 9.54 -4.90
CA LEU A 56 -5.22 9.47 -3.57
C LEU A 56 -4.90 10.86 -3.01
N ASP A 57 -4.44 11.80 -3.84
CA ASP A 57 -4.23 13.20 -3.44
C ASP A 57 -5.54 13.84 -2.92
N ASN A 58 -6.65 13.62 -3.62
CA ASN A 58 -7.97 14.09 -3.21
C ASN A 58 -8.41 13.44 -1.89
N ALA A 59 -8.19 12.14 -1.72
CA ALA A 59 -8.46 11.45 -0.45
C ALA A 59 -7.68 12.08 0.72
N PHE A 60 -6.40 12.42 0.52
CA PHE A 60 -5.61 13.12 1.54
C PHE A 60 -6.09 14.56 1.81
N LEU A 61 -6.60 15.26 0.79
CA LEU A 61 -7.23 16.58 0.94
C LEU A 61 -8.49 16.48 1.83
N TRP A 62 -9.38 15.54 1.51
CA TRP A 62 -10.63 15.34 2.25
C TRP A 62 -10.38 14.80 3.65
N ALA A 63 -9.44 13.87 3.82
CA ALA A 63 -9.03 13.38 5.13
C ALA A 63 -8.57 14.52 6.03
N ARG A 64 -7.74 15.44 5.50
CA ARG A 64 -7.29 16.61 6.25
C ARG A 64 -8.45 17.54 6.61
N LYS A 65 -9.38 17.78 5.68
CA LYS A 65 -10.54 18.65 5.88
C LYS A 65 -11.47 18.14 6.98
N TYR A 66 -11.68 16.82 7.05
CA TYR A 66 -12.62 16.20 7.99
C TYR A 66 -11.95 15.55 9.20
N GLY A 67 -10.64 15.78 9.40
CA GLY A 67 -9.91 15.27 10.55
C GLY A 67 -9.67 13.76 10.56
N LEU A 68 -9.78 13.10 9.40
CA LEU A 68 -9.53 11.68 9.24
C LEU A 68 -8.04 11.39 9.06
N LYS A 69 -7.63 10.23 9.59
CA LYS A 69 -6.34 9.60 9.35
C LYS A 69 -6.38 8.69 8.12
N VAL A 70 -5.25 8.53 7.46
CA VAL A 70 -5.09 7.70 6.26
C VAL A 70 -4.02 6.66 6.52
N ILE A 71 -4.39 5.40 6.30
CA ILE A 71 -3.49 4.25 6.20
C ILE A 71 -3.34 3.96 4.70
N ILE A 72 -2.16 4.18 4.15
CA ILE A 72 -1.83 3.77 2.79
C ILE A 72 -1.55 2.27 2.82
N ASP A 73 -2.26 1.50 2.01
CA ASP A 73 -2.10 0.05 1.94
C ASP A 73 -1.61 -0.37 0.56
N LEU A 74 -0.36 -0.84 0.48
CA LEU A 74 0.19 -1.40 -0.75
C LEU A 74 -0.42 -2.78 -1.01
N HIS A 75 -1.58 -2.76 -1.67
CA HIS A 75 -2.48 -3.89 -1.81
C HIS A 75 -2.09 -4.85 -2.93
N ALA A 76 -1.42 -4.34 -3.97
CA ALA A 76 -0.90 -5.14 -5.07
C ALA A 76 0.58 -4.81 -5.32
N ALA A 77 1.46 -5.79 -5.13
CA ALA A 77 2.89 -5.67 -5.40
C ALA A 77 3.25 -6.16 -6.83
N PRO A 78 4.38 -5.72 -7.41
CA PRO A 78 4.86 -6.21 -8.70
C PRO A 78 5.03 -7.74 -8.70
N GLY A 79 4.48 -8.43 -9.69
CA GLY A 79 4.50 -9.90 -9.74
C GLY A 79 3.48 -10.60 -8.85
N SER A 80 2.67 -9.85 -8.08
CA SER A 80 1.60 -10.35 -7.21
C SER A 80 2.07 -11.27 -6.08
N GLN A 81 1.67 -10.95 -4.86
CA GLN A 81 2.08 -11.62 -3.63
C GLN A 81 1.14 -12.74 -3.17
N ASN A 82 0.03 -12.93 -3.89
CA ASN A 82 -0.99 -13.94 -3.62
C ASN A 82 -1.78 -14.25 -4.92
N PRO A 83 -2.56 -15.32 -5.01
CA PRO A 83 -3.11 -15.79 -6.29
C PRO A 83 -4.40 -15.06 -6.69
N TRP A 84 -4.83 -14.03 -5.96
CA TRP A 84 -6.17 -13.45 -6.07
C TRP A 84 -6.19 -12.13 -6.84
N GLU A 85 -7.35 -11.80 -7.38
CA GLU A 85 -7.57 -10.65 -8.26
C GLU A 85 -7.29 -9.29 -7.59
N HIS A 86 -7.46 -9.19 -6.27
CA HIS A 86 -7.23 -7.95 -5.54
C HIS A 86 -5.73 -7.58 -5.45
N SER A 87 -4.81 -8.53 -5.66
CA SER A 87 -3.37 -8.23 -5.86
C SER A 87 -3.00 -8.01 -7.34
N SER A 88 -4.01 -7.83 -8.21
CA SER A 88 -3.88 -7.75 -9.67
C SER A 88 -3.39 -9.05 -10.32
N ASN A 89 -3.57 -10.19 -9.63
CA ASN A 89 -3.32 -11.50 -10.21
C ASN A 89 -4.36 -11.83 -11.30
N ARG A 90 -3.98 -12.67 -12.27
CA ARG A 90 -4.83 -13.07 -13.40
C ARG A 90 -4.96 -14.58 -13.58
N ASP A 91 -3.96 -15.34 -13.16
CA ASP A 91 -3.84 -16.77 -13.45
C ASP A 91 -3.45 -17.62 -12.23
N GLY A 92 -3.36 -17.00 -11.05
CA GLY A 92 -2.94 -17.61 -9.79
C GLY A 92 -1.43 -17.62 -9.58
N THR A 93 -0.62 -17.15 -10.54
CA THR A 93 0.84 -17.22 -10.42
C THR A 93 1.38 -16.14 -9.49
N ILE A 94 2.11 -16.56 -8.45
CA ILE A 94 2.80 -15.67 -7.52
C ILE A 94 4.25 -15.54 -7.97
N GLU A 95 4.65 -14.34 -8.44
CA GLU A 95 6.02 -14.03 -8.86
C GLU A 95 6.73 -13.07 -7.91
N TRP A 96 5.98 -12.37 -7.05
CA TRP A 96 6.57 -11.48 -6.06
C TRP A 96 7.52 -12.22 -5.12
N GLY A 97 8.70 -11.64 -4.88
CA GLY A 97 9.71 -12.19 -4.00
C GLY A 97 10.60 -13.28 -4.63
N LYS A 98 10.23 -13.85 -5.79
CA LYS A 98 11.10 -14.82 -6.50
C LYS A 98 12.41 -14.20 -7.00
N THR A 99 12.40 -12.88 -7.20
CA THR A 99 13.58 -12.07 -7.50
C THR A 99 13.64 -10.88 -6.54
N ASP A 100 14.85 -10.43 -6.24
CA ASP A 100 15.08 -9.22 -5.46
C ASP A 100 14.48 -7.98 -6.12
N ASP A 101 14.38 -7.95 -7.45
CA ASP A 101 13.83 -6.83 -8.22
C ASP A 101 12.38 -6.51 -7.82
N THR A 102 11.53 -7.52 -7.62
CA THR A 102 10.13 -7.29 -7.24
C THR A 102 10.00 -6.72 -5.82
N ILE A 103 10.89 -7.11 -4.90
CA ILE A 103 10.95 -6.55 -3.55
C ILE A 103 11.44 -5.09 -3.62
N GLN A 104 12.51 -4.84 -4.38
CA GLN A 104 13.08 -3.51 -4.56
C GLN A 104 12.07 -2.53 -5.19
N GLN A 105 11.36 -2.95 -6.23
CA GLN A 105 10.27 -2.17 -6.84
C GLN A 105 9.15 -1.88 -5.84
N THR A 106 8.82 -2.84 -4.97
CA THR A 106 7.83 -2.64 -3.90
C THR A 106 8.31 -1.55 -2.92
N VAL A 107 9.58 -1.58 -2.52
CA VAL A 107 10.20 -0.57 -1.64
C VAL A 107 10.23 0.81 -2.29
N GLU A 108 10.50 0.90 -3.60
CA GLU A 108 10.48 2.16 -4.35
C GLU A 108 9.09 2.81 -4.37
N VAL A 109 8.04 2.01 -4.48
CA VAL A 109 6.66 2.49 -4.37
C VAL A 109 6.39 3.04 -2.96
N ILE A 110 6.84 2.34 -1.92
CA ILE A 110 6.72 2.77 -0.52
C ILE A 110 7.47 4.09 -0.27
N ASP A 111 8.72 4.21 -0.76
CA ASP A 111 9.54 5.43 -0.67
C ASP A 111 8.81 6.60 -1.34
N PHE A 112 8.32 6.39 -2.57
CA PHE A 112 7.59 7.40 -3.34
C PHE A 112 6.35 7.91 -2.60
N LEU A 113 5.50 7.01 -2.12
CA LEU A 113 4.25 7.38 -1.43
C LEU A 113 4.53 8.06 -0.09
N THR A 114 5.49 7.53 0.67
CA THR A 114 5.83 8.13 1.97
C THR A 114 6.42 9.52 1.77
N ALA A 115 7.36 9.69 0.83
CA ALA A 115 7.94 11.00 0.50
C ALA A 115 6.85 12.03 0.15
N ARG A 116 5.87 11.62 -0.66
CA ARG A 116 4.77 12.48 -1.11
C ARG A 116 3.88 12.95 0.04
N TYR A 117 3.53 12.05 0.95
CA TYR A 117 2.52 12.33 1.99
C TYR A 117 3.09 12.60 3.39
N ALA A 118 4.41 12.50 3.60
CA ALA A 118 5.06 12.62 4.90
C ALA A 118 4.74 13.93 5.65
N LYS A 119 4.54 15.03 4.92
CA LYS A 119 4.18 16.35 5.50
C LYS A 119 2.68 16.54 5.73
N ASN A 120 1.84 15.61 5.27
CA ASN A 120 0.40 15.70 5.47
C ASN A 120 0.05 15.11 6.84
N PRO A 121 -0.58 15.89 7.75
CA PRO A 121 -0.93 15.41 9.10
C PRO A 121 -1.97 14.28 9.13
N SER A 122 -2.64 14.01 8.01
CA SER A 122 -3.53 12.86 7.87
C SER A 122 -2.79 11.55 7.59
N LEU A 123 -1.51 11.56 7.18
CA LEU A 123 -0.73 10.32 7.06
C LEU A 123 -0.57 9.71 8.44
N TYR A 124 -1.14 8.53 8.63
CA TYR A 124 -1.12 7.82 9.91
C TYR A 124 -0.25 6.57 9.85
N ALA A 125 -0.43 5.77 8.81
CA ALA A 125 0.38 4.57 8.63
C ALA A 125 0.62 4.23 7.15
N VAL A 126 1.67 3.44 6.92
CA VAL A 126 1.97 2.81 5.63
C VAL A 126 2.05 1.30 5.86
N GLU A 127 1.14 0.56 5.24
CA GLU A 127 1.17 -0.90 5.18
C GLU A 127 2.00 -1.34 3.98
N LEU A 128 3.08 -2.07 4.27
CA LEU A 128 4.14 -2.34 3.30
C LEU A 128 3.72 -3.34 2.21
N ILE A 129 2.82 -4.27 2.54
CA ILE A 129 2.24 -5.25 1.61
C ILE A 129 0.99 -5.88 2.24
N ASN A 130 -0.06 -6.08 1.44
CA ASN A 130 -1.26 -6.79 1.86
C ASN A 130 -1.14 -8.30 1.62
N GLU A 131 -1.39 -9.12 2.65
CA GLU A 131 -1.69 -10.56 2.52
C GLU A 131 -0.73 -11.36 1.61
N PRO A 132 0.59 -11.36 1.88
CA PRO A 132 1.49 -12.29 1.20
C PRO A 132 1.10 -13.74 1.51
N LEU A 133 1.10 -14.64 0.52
CA LEU A 133 0.61 -16.02 0.68
C LEU A 133 1.75 -17.04 0.87
N ALA A 134 1.63 -17.88 1.90
CA ALA A 134 2.43 -19.09 2.09
C ALA A 134 1.94 -20.27 1.22
N PRO A 135 2.84 -21.19 0.80
CA PRO A 135 4.28 -21.19 1.05
C PRO A 135 5.11 -20.40 0.02
N GLU A 136 4.51 -19.93 -1.08
CA GLU A 136 5.20 -19.33 -2.22
C GLU A 136 5.99 -18.07 -1.81
N VAL A 137 5.37 -17.21 -1.01
CA VAL A 137 6.06 -16.11 -0.37
C VAL A 137 6.75 -16.62 0.90
N THR A 138 8.07 -16.63 0.93
CA THR A 138 8.83 -17.14 2.07
C THR A 138 8.95 -16.11 3.19
N LEU A 139 9.36 -16.57 4.38
CA LEU A 139 9.62 -15.67 5.52
C LEU A 139 10.78 -14.72 5.25
N ASP A 140 11.80 -15.15 4.53
CA ASP A 140 12.96 -14.32 4.22
C ASP A 140 12.60 -13.19 3.24
N MET A 141 11.72 -13.47 2.27
CA MET A 141 11.21 -12.46 1.34
C MET A 141 10.46 -11.34 2.08
N VAL A 142 9.53 -11.69 2.99
CA VAL A 142 8.79 -10.68 3.77
C VAL A 142 9.68 -9.97 4.78
N LYS A 143 10.64 -10.65 5.41
CA LYS A 143 11.60 -10.02 6.32
C LYS A 143 12.43 -8.96 5.61
N LYS A 144 12.91 -9.27 4.40
CA LYS A 144 13.65 -8.33 3.55
C LYS A 144 12.81 -7.10 3.21
N LEU A 145 11.59 -7.31 2.69
CA LEU A 145 10.66 -6.20 2.42
C LEU A 145 10.42 -5.35 3.68
N TYR A 146 10.19 -5.98 4.83
CA TYR A 146 9.85 -5.26 6.05
C TYR A 146 11.00 -4.43 6.60
N GLN A 147 12.23 -4.90 6.47
CA GLN A 147 13.41 -4.12 6.83
C GLN A 147 13.60 -2.94 5.88
N ASP A 148 13.59 -3.19 4.57
CA ASP A 148 13.87 -2.16 3.56
C ASP A 148 12.72 -1.15 3.46
N GLY A 149 11.47 -1.61 3.53
CA GLY A 149 10.28 -0.79 3.55
C GLY A 149 10.16 0.04 4.83
N TYR A 150 10.54 -0.49 5.99
CA TYR A 150 10.62 0.30 7.23
C TYR A 150 11.62 1.46 7.08
N ASN A 151 12.81 1.17 6.54
CA ASN A 151 13.83 2.20 6.30
C ASN A 151 13.35 3.25 5.28
N ALA A 152 12.67 2.84 4.21
CA ALA A 152 12.07 3.74 3.23
C ALA A 152 11.02 4.66 3.87
N VAL A 153 10.17 4.15 4.77
CA VAL A 153 9.23 5.01 5.51
C VAL A 153 9.99 5.98 6.43
N ARG A 154 10.97 5.49 7.19
CA ARG A 154 11.73 6.29 8.17
C ARG A 154 12.61 7.37 7.55
N LYS A 155 13.03 7.20 6.30
CA LYS A 155 13.72 8.23 5.51
C LYS A 155 12.88 9.52 5.37
N HIS A 156 11.55 9.41 5.35
CA HIS A 156 10.65 10.54 5.12
C HIS A 156 9.77 10.90 6.32
N SER A 157 9.45 9.92 7.18
CA SER A 157 8.57 10.12 8.33
C SER A 157 9.06 9.37 9.58
N SER A 158 9.34 10.12 10.64
CA SER A 158 9.63 9.59 11.98
C SER A 158 8.36 9.22 12.77
N THR A 159 7.18 9.64 12.32
CA THR A 159 5.93 9.51 13.08
C THR A 159 4.91 8.57 12.46
N ALA A 160 4.97 8.31 11.15
CA ALA A 160 4.07 7.37 10.51
C ALA A 160 4.30 5.95 11.06
N TYR A 161 3.21 5.25 11.41
CA TYR A 161 3.27 3.84 11.76
C TYR A 161 3.61 3.01 10.52
N VAL A 162 4.41 1.97 10.71
CA VAL A 162 4.71 0.98 9.66
C VAL A 162 3.91 -0.26 9.98
N VAL A 163 3.02 -0.65 9.08
CA VAL A 163 2.16 -1.83 9.24
C VAL A 163 2.72 -2.97 8.41
N MET A 164 2.88 -4.12 9.05
CA MET A 164 3.42 -5.33 8.45
C MET A 164 2.33 -6.40 8.53
N SER A 165 1.83 -6.84 7.37
CA SER A 165 0.77 -7.84 7.31
C SER A 165 1.30 -9.22 7.68
N ASN A 166 0.48 -10.05 8.33
CA ASN A 166 0.85 -11.44 8.53
C ASN A 166 0.77 -12.19 7.21
N ARG A 167 1.71 -13.10 6.99
CA ARG A 167 1.64 -14.01 5.85
C ARG A 167 0.46 -14.96 6.02
N LEU A 168 -0.40 -15.07 5.01
CA LEU A 168 -1.53 -15.99 5.01
C LEU A 168 -1.06 -17.44 4.87
N GLY A 169 -1.88 -18.40 5.33
CA GLY A 169 -1.64 -19.83 5.14
C GLY A 169 -0.63 -20.47 6.09
N SER A 170 -0.03 -19.72 7.02
CA SER A 170 0.83 -20.27 8.07
C SER A 170 0.60 -19.54 9.39
N PRO A 171 0.26 -20.23 10.49
CA PRO A 171 0.08 -19.63 11.81
C PRO A 171 1.41 -19.26 12.49
N ASP A 172 2.54 -19.32 11.77
CA ASP A 172 3.85 -19.09 12.34
C ASP A 172 4.06 -17.61 12.68
N ALA A 173 3.68 -17.25 13.91
CA ALA A 173 3.82 -15.91 14.47
C ALA A 173 5.29 -15.50 14.72
N THR A 174 6.27 -16.38 14.49
CA THR A 174 7.70 -16.08 14.70
C THR A 174 8.21 -14.93 13.84
N VAL A 175 7.53 -14.63 12.72
CA VAL A 175 7.81 -13.49 11.85
C VAL A 175 7.84 -12.19 12.65
N ALA A 176 6.82 -11.92 13.46
CA ALA A 176 6.75 -10.72 14.29
C ALA A 176 7.87 -10.67 15.34
N PHE A 177 8.22 -11.82 15.94
CA PHE A 177 9.28 -11.89 16.95
C PHE A 177 10.67 -11.62 16.39
N ASP A 178 10.97 -12.10 15.19
CA ASP A 178 12.26 -11.85 14.55
C ASP A 178 12.36 -10.43 14.00
N ILE A 179 11.28 -9.88 13.44
CA ILE A 179 11.25 -8.49 12.97
C ILE A 179 11.49 -7.51 14.13
N CYS A 180 10.82 -7.73 15.27
CA CYS A 180 10.97 -6.87 16.45
C CYS A 180 12.39 -6.83 17.02
N LYS A 181 13.25 -7.83 16.74
CA LYS A 181 14.66 -7.80 17.15
C LYS A 181 15.46 -6.73 16.41
N TRP A 182 15.10 -6.44 15.15
CA TRP A 182 15.77 -5.42 14.32
C TRP A 182 15.25 -4.01 14.57
N LEU A 183 14.02 -3.87 15.06
CA LEU A 183 13.40 -2.56 15.32
C LEU A 183 13.92 -1.86 16.60
N LYS A 184 14.90 -2.45 17.30
CA LYS A 184 15.56 -1.80 18.44
C LYS A 184 16.69 -0.88 17.96
N GLY A 185 16.37 0.42 17.95
CA GLY A 185 17.32 1.53 18.10
C GLY A 185 18.14 1.87 16.87
#